data_AF-A0A2N1W9I8-F1
#
_entry.id   AF-A0A2N1W9I8-F1
#
_cell.length_a   1.000
_cell.length_b   1.000
_cell.length_c   1.000
_cell.angle_alpha   90.00
_cell.angle_beta   90.00
_cell.angle_gamma   90.00
#
_symmetry.space_group_name_H-M   'P 1'
#
loop_
_entity.id
_entity.type
_entity.pdbx_description
1 polymer ?
#
loop_
_entity_poly.entity_id
_entity_poly.type
_entity_poly.pdbx_seq_one_letter_code
_entity_poly.pdbx_strand_id
1 'polypeptide(L)'
;MRSIVVLALLLVGALELSAQAEPLVVRGLKFEGNRALDDLTLAAAIGTTNSSAFASKWYLRWLPWPNGERRFFNQTEFRRDQLRLTVLYRASGFPDVVVDTVVSRGNDHVSITFRITEGEPIRVREIVAEGVRVVEDPARLVRDLPIARGEPFSRFTLRASQDSLAARLWDLGYPTAEVDARWEIDSVARRANVVLIARPGTRAVFGPIEVAGMEQIDSAFIASLI
;
A
#
# COMPACT_ATOMS: atom_id res chain seq x y z
N MET A 1 -43.93 2.33 -73.87
CA MET A 1 -42.79 1.40 -73.87
C MET A 1 -41.74 1.96 -72.92
N ARG A 2 -41.68 1.43 -71.69
CA ARG A 2 -40.55 0.62 -71.17
C ARG A 2 -39.19 1.35 -71.24
N SER A 3 -38.68 1.79 -70.08
CA SER A 3 -37.53 1.13 -69.45
C SER A 3 -37.22 1.74 -68.09
N ILE A 4 -37.22 0.87 -67.10
CA ILE A 4 -36.78 1.08 -65.72
C ILE A 4 -35.25 0.98 -65.72
N VAL A 5 -34.55 1.98 -65.18
CA VAL A 5 -33.13 1.86 -64.83
C VAL A 5 -33.04 1.79 -63.31
N VAL A 6 -32.74 0.59 -62.82
CA VAL A 6 -32.41 0.31 -61.42
C VAL A 6 -30.97 0.76 -61.19
N LEU A 7 -30.78 1.79 -60.37
CA LEU A 7 -29.45 2.18 -59.90
C LEU A 7 -29.08 1.27 -58.72
N ALA A 8 -28.19 0.32 -58.97
CA ALA A 8 -27.67 -0.58 -57.95
C ALA A 8 -26.78 0.21 -56.97
N LEU A 9 -27.21 0.29 -55.70
CA LEU A 9 -26.37 0.72 -54.59
C LEU A 9 -25.25 -0.31 -54.38
N LEU A 10 -24.01 0.08 -54.67
CA LEU A 10 -22.82 -0.62 -54.23
C LEU A 10 -22.66 -0.42 -52.72
N LEU A 11 -23.22 -1.36 -51.95
CA LEU A 11 -22.96 -1.48 -50.52
C LEU A 11 -21.54 -2.04 -50.33
N VAL A 12 -20.54 -1.18 -50.33
CA VAL A 12 -19.20 -1.55 -49.86
C VAL A 12 -19.30 -1.70 -48.35
N GLY A 13 -19.54 -2.93 -47.90
CA GLY A 13 -19.43 -3.28 -46.49
C GLY A 13 -18.02 -2.97 -46.02
N ALA A 14 -17.86 -1.92 -45.23
CA ALA A 14 -16.71 -1.75 -44.37
C ALA A 14 -16.78 -2.91 -43.36
N LEU A 15 -16.09 -4.00 -43.66
CA LEU A 15 -15.60 -4.89 -42.64
C LEU A 15 -14.69 -4.03 -41.77
N GLU A 16 -15.24 -3.49 -40.69
CA GLU A 16 -14.47 -3.12 -39.53
C GLU A 16 -13.78 -4.41 -39.08
N LEU A 17 -12.59 -4.65 -39.65
CA LEU A 17 -11.62 -5.57 -39.11
C LEU A 17 -11.21 -4.95 -37.78
N SER A 18 -12.06 -5.17 -36.78
CA SER A 18 -11.72 -5.02 -35.39
C SER A 18 -10.57 -6.00 -35.20
N ALA A 19 -9.34 -5.51 -35.33
CA ALA A 19 -8.17 -6.22 -34.91
C ALA A 19 -8.36 -6.45 -33.41
N GLN A 20 -9.01 -7.57 -33.06
CA GLN A 20 -9.02 -8.12 -31.73
C GLN A 20 -7.55 -8.50 -31.47
N ALA A 21 -6.76 -7.51 -31.06
CA ALA A 21 -5.46 -7.77 -30.50
C ALA A 21 -5.69 -8.77 -29.37
N GLU A 22 -5.15 -9.98 -29.52
CA GLU A 22 -5.30 -11.02 -28.51
C GLU A 22 -4.97 -10.42 -27.14
N PRO A 23 -5.80 -10.67 -26.12
CA PRO A 23 -5.66 -9.95 -24.86
C PRO A 23 -4.35 -10.39 -24.19
N LEU A 24 -3.37 -9.48 -24.22
CA LEU A 24 -2.01 -9.73 -23.75
C LEU A 24 -2.04 -10.01 -22.24
N VAL A 25 -1.53 -11.17 -21.83
CA VAL A 25 -1.47 -11.55 -20.42
C VAL A 25 -0.19 -11.02 -19.77
N VAL A 26 -0.29 -10.43 -18.58
CA VAL A 26 0.91 -10.04 -17.82
C VAL A 26 1.53 -11.28 -17.19
N ARG A 27 2.69 -11.69 -17.70
CA ARG A 27 3.42 -12.89 -17.23
C ARG A 27 4.63 -12.56 -16.35
N GLY A 28 5.15 -11.35 -16.45
CA GLY A 28 6.33 -10.90 -15.72
C GLY A 28 6.13 -9.50 -15.17
N LEU A 29 6.39 -9.35 -13.87
CA LEU A 29 6.47 -8.07 -13.18
C LEU A 29 7.79 -8.04 -12.42
N LYS A 30 8.61 -7.02 -12.65
CA LYS A 30 9.89 -6.80 -11.97
C LYS A 30 10.04 -5.36 -11.54
N PHE A 31 10.77 -5.16 -10.45
CA PHE A 31 11.21 -3.87 -9.97
C PHE A 31 12.74 -3.84 -10.02
N GLU A 32 13.31 -2.73 -10.47
CA GLU A 32 14.75 -2.51 -10.54
C GLU A 32 15.09 -1.16 -9.94
N GLY A 33 16.19 -1.08 -9.18
CA GLY A 33 16.69 0.18 -8.60
C GLY A 33 16.09 0.54 -7.24
N ASN A 34 15.10 -0.22 -6.77
CA ASN A 34 14.57 -0.09 -5.42
C ASN A 34 15.55 -0.65 -4.37
N ARG A 35 15.78 0.13 -3.31
CA ARG A 35 16.62 -0.23 -2.15
C ARG A 35 15.94 0.10 -0.84
N ALA A 36 15.16 1.19 -0.81
CA ALA A 36 14.44 1.62 0.37
C ALA A 36 13.14 0.83 0.61
N LEU A 37 12.48 0.39 -0.47
CA LEU A 37 11.24 -0.38 -0.44
C LEU A 37 11.46 -1.71 -1.18
N ASP A 38 11.04 -2.82 -0.58
CA ASP A 38 11.17 -4.14 -1.16
C ASP A 38 10.09 -4.42 -2.24
N ASP A 39 10.36 -5.40 -3.10
CA ASP A 39 9.49 -5.77 -4.22
C ASP A 39 8.06 -6.15 -3.78
N LEU A 40 7.87 -6.72 -2.58
CA LEU A 40 6.53 -7.10 -2.10
C LEU A 40 5.73 -5.85 -1.75
N THR A 41 6.36 -4.88 -1.09
CA THR A 41 5.75 -3.58 -0.79
C THR A 41 5.36 -2.84 -2.07
N LEU A 42 6.22 -2.87 -3.10
CA LEU A 42 5.92 -2.24 -4.39
C LEU A 42 4.82 -2.99 -5.16
N ALA A 43 4.83 -4.33 -5.13
CA ALA A 43 3.80 -5.15 -5.77
C ALA A 43 2.42 -4.97 -5.12
N ALA A 44 2.36 -4.79 -3.79
CA ALA A 44 1.12 -4.55 -3.06
C ALA A 44 0.51 -3.17 -3.36
N ALA A 45 1.34 -2.19 -3.77
CA ALA A 45 0.89 -0.84 -4.06
C ALA A 45 0.31 -0.67 -5.47
N ILE A 46 0.44 -1.65 -6.35
CA ILE A 46 -0.02 -1.58 -7.75
C ILE A 46 -1.21 -2.49 -8.02
N GLY A 47 -2.05 -2.09 -8.98
CA GLY A 47 -3.19 -2.88 -9.45
C GLY A 47 -2.76 -3.97 -10.43
N THR A 48 -1.70 -3.74 -11.20
CA THR A 48 -1.16 -4.76 -12.11
C THR A 48 -0.46 -5.85 -11.33
N THR A 49 -1.20 -6.88 -10.96
CA THR A 49 -0.65 -8.08 -10.33
C THR A 49 -0.24 -9.08 -11.41
N ASN A 50 0.84 -9.81 -11.15
CA ASN A 50 1.20 -10.95 -11.98
C ASN A 50 0.05 -11.97 -12.02
N SER A 51 -0.22 -12.54 -13.20
CA SER A 51 -1.10 -13.71 -13.30
C SER A 51 -0.55 -14.75 -12.34
N SER A 52 -1.41 -15.35 -11.50
CA SER A 52 -1.03 -16.30 -10.45
C SER A 52 0.14 -17.21 -10.88
N ALA A 53 1.11 -17.46 -10.00
CA ALA A 53 2.21 -18.40 -10.26
C ALA A 53 1.70 -19.76 -10.77
N PHE A 54 0.47 -20.13 -10.39
CA PHE A 54 -0.26 -21.32 -10.82
C PHE A 54 -0.75 -21.26 -12.29
N ALA A 55 -1.05 -20.08 -12.82
CA ALA A 55 -1.41 -19.88 -14.23
C ALA A 55 -0.18 -19.81 -15.16
N SER A 56 0.98 -19.41 -14.62
CA SER A 56 2.22 -19.22 -15.40
C SER A 56 3.09 -20.48 -15.55
N LYS A 57 2.93 -21.49 -14.69
CA LYS A 57 3.80 -22.68 -14.62
C LYS A 57 3.13 -23.92 -15.24
N TRP A 58 3.64 -24.36 -16.39
CA TRP A 58 3.04 -25.44 -17.20
C TRP A 58 2.85 -26.77 -16.43
N TYR A 59 3.73 -27.07 -15.48
CA TYR A 59 3.76 -28.32 -14.71
C TYR A 59 2.81 -28.35 -13.50
N LEU A 60 2.15 -27.23 -13.17
CA LEU A 60 1.10 -27.16 -12.13
C LEU A 60 -0.32 -27.27 -12.73
N ARG A 61 -0.41 -27.40 -14.06
CA ARG A 61 -1.66 -27.40 -14.83
C ARG A 61 -2.48 -28.70 -14.73
N TRP A 62 -1.97 -29.73 -14.03
CA TRP A 62 -2.63 -31.02 -13.82
C TRP A 62 -3.45 -31.09 -12.52
N LEU A 63 -3.40 -30.06 -11.68
CA LEU A 63 -4.02 -30.02 -10.37
C LEU A 63 -5.49 -29.54 -10.45
N PRO A 64 -6.46 -30.16 -9.73
CA PRO A 64 -7.91 -29.94 -9.91
C PRO A 64 -8.47 -28.73 -9.13
N TRP A 65 -7.73 -27.62 -9.05
CA TRP A 65 -8.14 -26.36 -8.40
C TRP A 65 -8.35 -25.25 -9.43
N PRO A 66 -9.20 -24.22 -9.17
CA PRO A 66 -9.77 -23.40 -10.22
C PRO A 66 -8.70 -22.58 -10.93
N ASN A 67 -8.68 -22.74 -12.25
CA ASN A 67 -8.23 -21.83 -13.30
C ASN A 67 -7.69 -20.50 -12.77
N GLY A 68 -6.37 -20.38 -12.61
CA GLY A 68 -5.76 -19.13 -12.15
C GLY A 68 -6.19 -17.95 -13.03
N GLU A 69 -6.64 -16.87 -12.39
CA GLU A 69 -7.14 -15.67 -13.05
C GLU A 69 -6.11 -15.12 -14.05
N ARG A 70 -6.49 -15.08 -15.33
CA ARG A 70 -5.71 -14.39 -16.36
C ARG A 70 -5.88 -12.89 -16.16
N ARG A 71 -4.81 -12.20 -15.74
CA ARG A 71 -4.82 -10.75 -15.64
C ARG A 71 -4.35 -10.16 -16.96
N PHE A 72 -5.31 -9.62 -17.70
CA PHE A 72 -5.06 -8.97 -18.97
C PHE A 72 -4.39 -7.62 -18.75
N PHE A 73 -3.45 -7.29 -19.63
CA PHE A 73 -2.77 -6.01 -19.61
C PHE A 73 -3.77 -4.89 -19.89
N ASN A 74 -3.94 -4.00 -18.92
CA ASN A 74 -4.73 -2.79 -19.05
C ASN A 74 -3.79 -1.59 -19.02
N GLN A 75 -3.65 -0.90 -20.17
CA GLN A 75 -2.75 0.24 -20.30
C GLN A 75 -3.12 1.41 -19.35
N THR A 76 -4.39 1.56 -19.00
CA THR A 76 -4.85 2.59 -18.07
C THR A 76 -4.46 2.26 -16.63
N GLU A 77 -4.64 1.02 -16.19
CA GLU A 77 -4.17 0.58 -14.86
C GLU A 77 -2.65 0.67 -14.76
N PHE A 78 -1.95 0.27 -15.81
CA PHE A 78 -0.50 0.37 -15.87
C PHE A 78 0.02 1.81 -15.68
N ARG A 79 -0.61 2.82 -16.31
CA ARG A 79 -0.26 4.23 -16.05
C ARG A 79 -0.59 4.68 -14.62
N ARG A 80 -1.66 4.17 -14.04
CA ARG A 80 -2.02 4.44 -12.63
C ARG A 80 -1.00 3.83 -11.68
N ASP A 81 -0.44 2.68 -12.01
CA ASP A 81 0.56 2.01 -11.19
C ASP A 81 1.86 2.79 -11.06
N GLN A 82 2.34 3.41 -12.15
CA GLN A 82 3.48 4.33 -12.09
C GLN A 82 3.22 5.49 -11.12
N LEU A 83 2.01 6.06 -11.14
CA LEU A 83 1.60 7.13 -10.21
C LEU A 83 1.49 6.61 -8.77
N ARG A 84 0.92 5.41 -8.55
CA ARG A 84 0.83 4.78 -7.23
C ARG A 84 2.20 4.58 -6.60
N LEU A 85 3.16 4.05 -7.37
CA LEU A 85 4.56 3.88 -6.94
C LEU A 85 5.21 5.24 -6.63
N THR A 86 5.03 6.24 -7.49
CA THR A 86 5.55 7.59 -7.26
C THR A 86 5.00 8.19 -5.95
N VAL A 87 3.70 8.05 -5.70
CA VAL A 87 3.05 8.54 -4.48
C VAL A 87 3.56 7.78 -3.24
N LEU A 88 3.71 6.45 -3.34
CA LEU A 88 4.24 5.61 -2.27
C LEU A 88 5.65 6.05 -1.85
N TYR A 89 6.54 6.23 -2.83
CA TYR A 89 7.92 6.67 -2.57
C TYR A 89 7.98 8.07 -1.96
N ARG A 90 7.18 9.01 -2.47
CA ARG A 90 7.09 10.36 -1.90
C ARG A 90 6.55 10.34 -0.48
N ALA A 91 5.56 9.49 -0.19
CA ALA A 91 5.06 9.27 1.17
C ALA A 91 6.10 8.60 2.08
N SER A 92 7.04 7.85 1.51
CA SER A 92 8.15 7.19 2.21
C SER A 92 9.40 8.07 2.35
N GLY A 93 9.36 9.33 1.90
CA GLY A 93 10.42 10.31 2.13
C GLY A 93 11.31 10.60 0.92
N PHE A 94 10.95 10.12 -0.27
CA PHE A 94 11.71 10.30 -1.51
C PHE A 94 10.99 11.29 -2.43
N PRO A 95 11.22 12.61 -2.30
CA PRO A 95 10.48 13.61 -3.08
C PRO A 95 10.83 13.57 -4.58
N ASP A 96 12.10 13.27 -4.88
CA ASP A 96 12.69 13.33 -6.23
C ASP A 96 12.65 11.98 -6.95
N VAL A 97 11.82 11.04 -6.48
CA VAL A 97 11.70 9.73 -7.10
C VAL A 97 11.26 9.85 -8.56
N VAL A 98 11.91 9.07 -9.42
CA VAL A 98 11.52 8.88 -10.83
C VAL A 98 11.23 7.41 -11.05
N VAL A 99 10.01 7.11 -11.51
CA VAL A 99 9.58 5.76 -11.85
C VAL A 99 9.44 5.69 -13.36
N ASP A 100 10.33 4.96 -14.01
CA ASP A 100 10.26 4.64 -15.43
C ASP A 100 9.69 3.23 -15.63
N THR A 101 9.32 2.92 -16.86
CA THR A 101 8.88 1.56 -17.18
C THR A 101 9.38 1.07 -18.52
N VAL A 102 9.83 -0.17 -18.50
CA VAL A 102 10.17 -0.94 -19.69
C VAL A 102 9.11 -2.02 -19.88
N VAL A 103 8.44 -1.97 -21.03
CA VAL A 103 7.44 -2.97 -21.42
C VAL A 103 8.02 -3.82 -22.54
N SER A 104 8.20 -5.11 -22.28
CA SER A 104 8.58 -6.10 -23.28
C SER A 104 7.35 -6.88 -23.73
N ARG A 105 7.07 -6.87 -25.03
CA ARG A 105 5.93 -7.57 -25.63
C ARG A 105 6.41 -8.84 -26.33
N GLY A 106 5.87 -9.97 -25.91
CA GLY A 106 5.93 -11.24 -26.64
C GLY A 106 4.69 -11.47 -27.49
N ASN A 107 4.59 -12.63 -28.12
CA ASN A 107 3.48 -12.96 -29.02
C ASN A 107 2.10 -12.98 -28.30
N ASP A 108 2.05 -13.48 -27.07
CA ASP A 108 0.80 -13.69 -26.29
C ASP A 108 0.87 -13.09 -24.87
N HIS A 109 1.94 -12.36 -24.55
CA HIS A 109 2.20 -11.89 -23.20
C HIS A 109 2.98 -10.58 -23.16
N VAL A 110 2.91 -9.92 -22.01
CA VAL A 110 3.69 -8.74 -21.69
C VAL A 110 4.47 -8.98 -20.40
N SER A 111 5.73 -8.55 -20.41
CA SER A 111 6.57 -8.42 -19.21
C SER A 111 6.82 -6.95 -18.93
N ILE A 112 6.57 -6.53 -17.69
CA ILE A 112 6.68 -5.15 -17.24
C ILE A 112 7.82 -5.07 -16.24
N THR A 113 8.72 -4.11 -16.44
CA THR A 113 9.79 -3.80 -15.50
C THR A 113 9.71 -2.34 -15.10
N PHE A 114 9.38 -2.07 -13.84
CA PHE A 114 9.43 -0.72 -13.28
C PHE A 114 10.86 -0.42 -12.85
N ARG A 115 11.46 0.61 -13.45
CA ARG A 115 12.80 1.09 -13.10
C ARG A 115 12.64 2.30 -12.19
N ILE A 116 13.19 2.22 -10.99
CA ILE A 116 13.01 3.22 -9.96
C ILE A 116 14.35 3.88 -9.69
N THR A 117 14.38 5.20 -9.83
CA THR A 117 15.46 6.05 -9.34
C THR A 117 14.95 6.76 -8.10
N GLU A 118 15.35 6.29 -6.91
CA GLU A 118 14.78 6.75 -5.63
C GLU A 118 15.13 8.22 -5.32
N GLY A 119 16.34 8.66 -5.70
CA GLY A 119 16.85 9.98 -5.32
C GLY A 119 17.29 10.04 -3.85
N GLU A 120 17.61 11.25 -3.37
CA GLU A 120 18.04 11.45 -1.98
C GLU A 120 16.83 11.61 -1.05
N PRO A 121 16.74 10.82 0.05
CA PRO A 121 15.64 10.94 0.99
C PRO A 121 15.70 12.23 1.81
N ILE A 122 14.52 12.72 2.21
CA ILE A 122 14.40 13.64 3.34
C ILE A 122 14.61 12.81 4.61
N ARG A 123 15.55 13.22 5.46
CA ARG A 123 15.87 12.49 6.69
C ARG A 123 15.33 13.18 7.92
N VAL A 124 14.86 12.40 8.88
CA VAL A 124 14.39 12.92 10.17
C VAL A 124 15.57 13.53 10.94
N ARG A 125 15.48 14.81 11.27
CA ARG A 125 16.50 15.54 12.03
C ARG A 125 16.24 15.47 13.52
N GLU A 126 14.99 15.64 13.90
CA GLU A 126 14.55 15.74 15.29
C GLU A 126 13.13 15.20 15.44
N ILE A 127 12.89 14.56 16.58
CA ILE A 127 11.59 14.05 17.00
C ILE A 127 11.35 14.60 18.41
N VAL A 128 10.27 15.36 18.57
CA VAL A 128 9.82 15.91 19.85
C VAL A 128 8.48 15.28 20.20
N ALA A 129 8.29 14.91 21.47
CA ALA A 129 7.00 14.44 21.96
C ALA A 129 6.47 15.40 23.03
N GLU A 130 5.26 15.91 22.81
CA GLU A 130 4.53 16.79 23.70
C GLU A 130 3.38 16.02 24.38
N GLY A 131 2.94 16.49 25.55
CA GLY A 131 1.83 15.86 26.29
C GLY A 131 2.14 14.52 26.96
N VAL A 132 3.38 14.03 26.87
CA VAL A 132 3.82 12.75 27.46
C VAL A 132 4.22 12.84 28.94
N ARG A 133 4.24 14.03 29.54
CA ARG A 133 4.66 14.23 30.95
C ARG A 133 3.63 13.79 31.99
N VAL A 134 2.49 13.27 31.57
CA VAL A 134 1.47 12.73 32.47
C VAL A 134 1.91 11.42 33.13
N VAL A 135 2.91 10.74 32.56
CA VAL A 135 3.48 9.50 33.09
C VAL A 135 4.82 9.77 33.78
N GLU A 136 5.19 8.90 34.73
CA GLU A 136 6.42 9.03 35.51
C GLU A 136 7.70 8.93 34.65
N ASP A 137 7.69 8.09 33.61
CA ASP A 137 8.81 7.91 32.68
C ASP A 137 8.37 8.21 31.23
N PRO A 138 8.38 9.49 30.80
CA PRO A 138 8.05 9.86 29.42
C PRO A 138 9.04 9.29 28.39
N ALA A 139 10.27 8.98 28.80
CA ALA A 139 11.28 8.45 27.89
C ALA A 139 10.91 7.03 27.41
N ARG A 140 10.29 6.22 28.29
CA ARG A 140 9.74 4.90 27.91
C ARG A 140 8.67 5.00 26.81
N LEU A 141 7.84 6.03 26.85
CA LEU A 141 6.77 6.20 25.85
C LEU A 141 7.32 6.44 24.44
N VAL A 142 8.44 7.16 24.33
CA VAL A 142 9.02 7.58 23.04
C VAL A 142 10.18 6.70 22.57
N ARG A 143 10.63 5.76 23.39
CA ARG A 143 11.73 4.85 23.04
C ARG A 143 11.28 3.86 21.97
N ASP A 144 12.17 3.53 21.03
CA ASP A 144 11.95 2.48 20.02
C ASP A 144 10.66 2.72 19.20
N LEU A 145 10.29 3.99 18.96
CA LEU A 145 9.21 4.30 18.02
C LEU A 145 9.65 3.94 16.59
N PRO A 146 8.73 3.48 15.73
CA PRO A 146 9.03 3.17 14.33
C PRO A 146 9.71 4.32 13.56
N ILE A 147 9.39 5.57 13.89
CA ILE A 147 10.09 6.74 13.37
C ILE A 147 11.35 7.00 14.19
N ALA A 148 12.49 7.12 13.49
CA ALA A 148 13.79 7.31 14.11
C ALA A 148 14.57 8.46 13.47
N ARG A 149 15.41 9.11 14.28
CA ARG A 149 16.31 10.17 13.82
C ARG A 149 17.35 9.59 12.86
N GLY A 150 17.62 10.29 11.76
CA GLY A 150 18.57 9.89 10.72
C GLY A 150 17.97 9.03 9.60
N GLU A 151 16.86 8.36 9.86
CA GLU A 151 16.13 7.56 8.89
C GLU A 151 15.34 8.43 7.89
N PRO A 152 14.99 7.89 6.70
CA PRO A 152 14.06 8.54 5.79
C PRO A 152 12.74 8.90 6.47
N PHE A 153 12.25 10.11 6.22
CA PHE A 153 10.96 10.57 6.73
C PHE A 153 9.82 9.85 6.00
N SER A 154 9.27 8.82 6.62
CA SER A 154 8.13 8.08 6.09
C SER A 154 6.85 8.40 6.84
N ARG A 155 5.81 8.82 6.11
CA ARG A 155 4.47 9.04 6.66
C ARG A 155 3.87 7.77 7.27
N PHE A 156 4.27 6.60 6.78
CA PHE A 156 3.86 5.31 7.33
C PHE A 156 4.48 5.06 8.70
N THR A 157 5.79 5.29 8.84
CA THR A 157 6.49 5.17 10.14
C THR A 157 6.00 6.22 11.15
N LEU A 158 5.66 7.42 10.67
CA LEU A 158 5.06 8.46 11.50
C LEU A 158 3.72 7.99 12.06
N ARG A 159 2.84 7.48 11.19
CA ARG A 159 1.53 6.96 11.61
C ARG A 159 1.67 5.79 12.58
N ALA A 160 2.52 4.83 12.27
CA ALA A 160 2.80 3.70 13.16
C ALA A 160 3.34 4.16 14.53
N SER A 161 4.10 5.25 14.56
CA SER A 161 4.58 5.85 15.82
C SER A 161 3.49 6.54 16.62
N GLN A 162 2.54 7.21 15.95
CA GLN A 162 1.34 7.75 16.62
C GLN A 162 0.53 6.62 17.25
N ASP A 163 0.25 5.57 16.48
CA ASP A 163 -0.54 4.43 16.94
C ASP A 163 0.19 3.68 18.08
N SER A 164 1.51 3.51 17.98
CA SER A 164 2.33 2.90 19.05
C SER A 164 2.33 3.74 20.33
N LEU A 165 2.45 5.06 20.22
CA LEU A 165 2.43 5.97 21.36
C LEU A 165 1.05 5.98 22.03
N ALA A 166 -0.03 6.00 21.24
CA ALA A 166 -1.39 5.92 21.74
C ALA A 166 -1.65 4.59 22.48
N ALA A 167 -1.26 3.45 21.89
CA ALA A 167 -1.38 2.13 22.51
C ALA A 167 -0.65 2.07 23.86
N ARG A 168 0.57 2.59 23.94
CA ARG A 168 1.32 2.65 25.21
C ARG A 168 0.64 3.51 26.26
N LEU A 169 -0.05 4.58 25.87
CA LEU A 169 -0.85 5.38 26.80
C LEU A 169 -2.10 4.62 27.26
N TRP A 170 -2.76 3.88 26.37
CA TRP A 170 -3.88 3.00 26.72
C TRP A 170 -3.46 1.96 27.77
N ASP A 171 -2.31 1.32 27.58
CA ASP A 171 -1.74 0.34 28.51
C ASP A 171 -1.44 0.94 29.90
N LEU A 172 -1.22 2.24 29.98
CA LEU A 172 -0.98 2.96 31.25
C LEU A 172 -2.27 3.48 31.91
N GLY A 173 -3.43 3.14 31.33
CA GLY A 173 -4.75 3.47 31.86
C GLY A 173 -5.36 4.73 31.27
N TYR A 174 -4.91 5.20 30.11
CA TYR A 174 -5.49 6.36 29.41
C TYR A 174 -6.29 5.93 28.17
N PRO A 175 -7.47 5.29 28.29
CA PRO A 175 -8.14 4.62 27.17
C PRO A 175 -8.61 5.56 26.05
N THR A 176 -8.76 6.85 26.32
CA THR A 176 -9.16 7.86 25.33
C THR A 176 -7.96 8.64 24.77
N ALA A 177 -6.74 8.14 24.99
CA ALA A 177 -5.55 8.84 24.52
C ALA A 177 -5.52 8.90 22.99
N GLU A 178 -5.30 10.10 22.47
CA GLU A 178 -5.08 10.37 21.04
C GLU A 178 -3.68 10.94 20.84
N VAL A 179 -3.08 10.67 19.68
CA VAL A 179 -1.76 11.20 19.31
C VAL A 179 -1.82 11.80 17.93
N ASP A 180 -1.62 13.12 17.86
CA ASP A 180 -1.47 13.84 16.60
C ASP A 180 0.01 13.97 16.23
N ALA A 181 0.27 14.28 14.96
CA ALA A 181 1.61 14.56 14.48
C ALA A 181 1.61 15.85 13.65
N ARG A 182 2.58 16.70 13.94
CA ARG A 182 2.97 17.83 13.09
C ARG A 182 4.38 17.59 12.58
N TRP A 183 4.65 18.02 11.34
CA TRP A 183 5.99 17.97 10.80
C TRP A 183 6.27 19.20 9.94
N GLU A 184 7.54 19.54 9.86
CA GLU A 184 8.07 20.59 9.00
C GLU A 184 9.21 20.02 8.17
N ILE A 185 9.20 20.30 6.88
CA ILE A 185 10.21 19.82 5.93
C ILE A 185 10.99 21.01 5.41
N ASP A 186 12.29 21.00 5.67
CA ASP A 186 13.27 21.82 4.96
C ASP A 186 13.71 21.05 3.71
N SER A 187 13.18 21.44 2.54
CA SER A 187 13.49 20.80 1.26
C SER A 187 14.90 21.07 0.78
N VAL A 188 15.52 22.20 1.20
CA VAL A 188 16.89 22.57 0.81
C VAL A 188 17.89 21.73 1.60
N ALA A 189 17.71 21.66 2.92
CA ALA A 189 18.56 20.82 3.78
C ALA A 189 18.21 19.32 3.70
N ARG A 190 17.08 18.97 3.08
CA ARG A 190 16.48 17.62 3.05
C ARG A 190 16.29 17.03 4.45
N ARG A 191 15.74 17.85 5.35
CA ARG A 191 15.52 17.48 6.75
C ARG A 191 14.08 17.67 7.16
N ALA A 192 13.58 16.74 7.97
CA ALA A 192 12.26 16.84 8.59
C ALA A 192 12.37 16.97 10.11
N ASN A 193 11.62 17.90 10.70
CA ASN A 193 11.37 17.94 12.14
C ASN A 193 9.97 17.41 12.41
N VAL A 194 9.86 16.53 13.40
CA VAL A 194 8.60 15.88 13.74
C VAL A 194 8.23 16.20 15.18
N VAL A 195 6.97 16.56 15.40
CA VAL A 195 6.39 16.77 16.71
C VAL A 195 5.19 15.84 16.87
N LEU A 196 5.27 14.91 17.82
CA LEU A 196 4.17 14.05 18.24
C LEU A 196 3.45 14.73 19.42
N ILE A 197 2.16 14.95 19.29
CA ILE A 197 1.35 15.67 20.29
C ILE A 197 0.41 14.64 20.92
N ALA A 198 0.75 14.17 22.11
CA ALA A 198 -0.11 13.26 22.87
C ALA A 198 -1.19 14.04 23.63
N ARG A 199 -2.43 13.54 23.56
CA ARG A 199 -3.59 14.01 24.31
C ARG A 199 -4.10 12.83 25.16
N PRO A 200 -3.55 12.62 26.37
CA PRO A 200 -3.83 11.41 27.17
C PRO A 200 -5.28 11.29 27.65
N GLY A 201 -5.98 12.40 27.87
CA GLY A 201 -7.32 12.37 28.45
C GLY A 201 -7.32 11.99 29.94
N THR A 202 -8.38 11.31 30.39
CA THR A 202 -8.55 10.90 31.78
C THR A 202 -8.03 9.49 32.03
N ARG A 203 -7.43 9.28 33.21
CA ARG A 203 -7.00 7.96 33.63
C ARG A 203 -8.22 7.14 34.10
N ALA A 204 -8.32 5.92 33.63
CA ALA A 204 -9.37 4.97 33.99
C ALA A 204 -8.76 3.64 34.48
N VAL A 205 -9.57 2.89 35.22
CA VAL A 205 -9.28 1.52 35.65
C VAL A 205 -10.48 0.65 35.32
N PHE A 206 -10.27 -0.65 35.17
CA PHE A 206 -11.38 -1.58 34.99
C PHE A 206 -12.26 -1.59 36.25
N GLY A 207 -13.57 -1.40 36.05
CA GLY A 207 -14.58 -1.63 37.06
C GLY A 207 -14.95 -3.11 37.18
N PRO A 208 -16.06 -3.45 37.84
CA PRO A 208 -16.59 -4.81 37.85
C PRO A 208 -16.79 -5.33 36.42
N ILE A 209 -16.30 -6.55 36.16
CA ILE A 209 -16.49 -7.23 34.86
C ILE A 209 -17.79 -8.03 34.95
N GLU A 210 -18.76 -7.67 34.13
CA GLU A 210 -19.99 -8.43 33.94
C GLU A 210 -19.92 -9.22 32.64
N VAL A 211 -20.14 -10.53 32.71
CA VAL A 211 -20.18 -11.41 31.54
C VAL A 211 -21.65 -11.75 31.25
N ALA A 212 -22.11 -11.55 30.02
CA ALA A 212 -23.47 -11.90 29.61
C ALA A 212 -23.48 -13.15 28.71
N GLY A 213 -24.58 -13.93 28.73
CA GLY A 213 -24.74 -15.11 27.86
C GLY A 213 -24.18 -16.43 28.43
N MET A 214 -24.05 -16.55 29.75
CA MET A 214 -23.46 -17.72 30.45
C MET A 214 -24.33 -18.99 30.45
N GLU A 215 -25.37 -19.09 29.62
CA GLU A 215 -26.40 -20.14 29.76
C GLU A 215 -25.93 -21.56 29.35
N GLN A 216 -24.76 -21.69 28.71
CA GLN A 216 -24.27 -22.99 28.19
C GLN A 216 -22.79 -23.29 28.46
N ILE A 217 -22.08 -22.47 29.25
CA ILE A 217 -20.65 -22.66 29.50
C ILE A 217 -20.35 -22.55 31.00
N ASP A 218 -19.56 -23.49 31.52
CA ASP A 218 -19.12 -23.53 32.91
C ASP A 218 -18.28 -22.29 33.26
N SER A 219 -18.70 -21.54 34.28
CA SER A 219 -18.10 -20.27 34.70
C SER A 219 -16.66 -20.41 35.19
N ALA A 220 -16.27 -21.61 35.66
CA ALA A 220 -14.91 -21.90 36.10
C ALA A 220 -13.88 -21.89 34.96
N PHE A 221 -14.28 -22.26 33.73
CA PHE A 221 -13.39 -22.22 32.56
C PHE A 221 -13.08 -20.78 32.14
N ILE A 222 -14.08 -19.91 32.19
CA ILE A 222 -13.96 -18.51 31.74
C ILE A 222 -13.11 -17.68 32.70
N ALA A 223 -13.26 -17.86 34.02
CA ALA A 223 -12.44 -17.14 35.01
C ALA A 223 -10.93 -17.46 34.90
N SER A 224 -10.55 -18.55 34.22
CA SER A 224 -9.15 -18.93 33.99
C SER A 224 -8.52 -18.32 32.71
N LEU A 225 -9.33 -17.64 31.89
CA LEU A 225 -8.93 -17.06 30.60
C LEU A 225 -8.79 -15.52 30.64
N ILE A 226 -9.10 -14.92 31.79
CA ILE A 226 -9.07 -13.47 32.06
C ILE A 226 -7.89 -13.20 33.01
#